data_AF-A0A7V8DED0-F1
#
_entry.id   AF-A0A7V8DED0-F1
#
_cell.length_a   1.000
_cell.length_b   1.000
_cell.length_c   1.000
_cell.angle_alpha   90.00
_cell.angle_beta   90.00
_cell.angle_gamma   90.00
#
_symmetry.space_group_name_H-M   'P 1'
#
loop_
_entity.id
_entity.type
_entity.pdbx_description
1 polymer ?
#
loop_
_entity_poly.entity_id
_entity_poly.type
_entity_poly.pdbx_seq_one_letter_code
_entity_poly.pdbx_strand_id
1 'polypeptide(L)'
;MQEPSEREDLKQEIARIDSQISALAELKRRYLLKLANPAELPTDSSSVLRLTPEDKIALFRSYFRGREDIHARRWENRAGKSGYSPACKHEWDRAFCRKPEKKCSECGNRELLRFDETVVSRHLGGQLVAGIYPL
;
A
#
# COMPACT_ATOMS: atom_id res chain seq x y z
N MET A 1 41.51 -56.88 -12.90
CA MET A 1 41.43 -56.29 -14.25
C MET A 1 39.99 -55.87 -14.44
N GLN A 2 39.67 -54.58 -14.25
CA GLN A 2 38.30 -54.09 -14.44
C GLN A 2 37.94 -54.19 -15.93
N GLU A 3 36.80 -54.82 -16.22
CA GLU A 3 36.35 -55.23 -17.55
C GLU A 3 36.13 -54.01 -18.47
N PRO A 4 36.51 -54.06 -19.77
CA PRO A 4 36.29 -52.99 -20.74
C PRO A 4 34.84 -52.49 -20.83
N SER A 5 33.87 -53.32 -20.45
CA SER A 5 32.44 -52.99 -20.36
C SER A 5 32.16 -51.91 -19.31
N GLU A 6 32.69 -52.07 -18.09
CA GLU A 6 32.44 -51.13 -16.98
C GLU A 6 32.98 -49.73 -17.29
N ARG A 7 34.11 -49.66 -18.02
CA ARG A 7 34.68 -48.39 -18.45
C ARG A 7 33.80 -47.69 -19.49
N GLU A 8 33.15 -48.44 -20.37
CA GLU A 8 32.27 -47.87 -21.39
C GLU A 8 30.93 -47.43 -20.78
N ASP A 9 30.40 -48.21 -19.84
CA ASP A 9 29.21 -47.85 -19.07
C ASP A 9 29.42 -46.55 -18.27
N LEU A 10 30.59 -46.40 -17.63
CA LEU A 10 30.95 -45.18 -16.92
C LEU A 10 31.08 -43.96 -17.86
N LYS A 11 31.59 -44.14 -19.08
CA LYS A 11 31.64 -43.03 -20.06
C LYS A 11 30.25 -42.61 -20.50
N GLN A 12 29.35 -43.56 -20.72
CA GLN A 12 27.96 -43.27 -21.06
C GLN A 12 27.27 -42.51 -19.93
N GLU A 13 27.53 -42.89 -18.68
CA GLU A 13 26.99 -42.21 -17.52
C GLU A 13 27.55 -40.79 -17.35
N ILE A 14 28.85 -40.58 -17.58
CA ILE A 14 29.45 -39.24 -17.61
C ILE A 14 28.79 -38.38 -18.68
N ALA A 15 28.62 -38.89 -19.90
CA ALA A 15 27.97 -38.16 -20.98
C ALA A 15 26.51 -37.78 -20.64
N ARG A 16 25.79 -38.68 -19.93
CA ARG A 16 24.44 -38.42 -19.44
C ARG A 16 24.42 -37.28 -18.42
N ILE A 17 25.33 -37.30 -17.44
CA ILE A 17 25.45 -36.27 -16.41
C ILE A 17 25.81 -34.91 -17.05
N ASP A 18 26.73 -34.88 -18.01
CA ASP A 18 27.09 -33.65 -18.72
C ASP A 18 25.91 -33.06 -19.50
N SER A 19 25.08 -33.91 -20.12
CA SER A 19 23.82 -33.47 -20.74
C SER A 19 22.83 -32.89 -19.73
N GLN A 20 22.77 -33.44 -18.50
CA GLN A 20 21.90 -32.89 -17.46
C GLN A 20 22.42 -31.55 -16.92
N ILE A 21 23.73 -31.43 -16.72
CA ILE A 21 24.38 -30.20 -16.26
C ILE A 21 24.14 -29.06 -17.27
N SER A 22 24.32 -29.32 -18.56
CA SER A 22 24.08 -28.30 -19.59
C SER A 22 22.62 -27.82 -19.62
N ALA A 23 21.65 -28.74 -19.52
CA ALA A 23 20.23 -28.38 -19.45
C ALA A 23 19.89 -27.54 -18.21
N LEU A 24 20.42 -27.90 -17.04
CA LEU A 24 20.23 -27.15 -15.79
C LEU A 24 20.90 -25.77 -15.84
N ALA A 25 22.07 -25.66 -16.46
CA ALA A 25 22.77 -24.39 -16.63
C ALA A 25 21.96 -23.41 -17.49
N GLU A 26 21.33 -23.90 -18.56
CA GLU A 26 20.45 -23.09 -19.40
C GLU A 26 19.19 -22.63 -18.64
N LEU A 27 18.58 -23.51 -17.86
CA LEU A 27 17.42 -23.17 -17.04
C LEU A 27 17.77 -22.11 -15.98
N LYS A 28 18.93 -22.25 -15.32
CA LYS A 28 19.45 -21.27 -14.36
C LYS A 28 19.65 -19.91 -15.02
N ARG A 29 20.27 -19.87 -16.21
CA ARG A 29 20.44 -18.64 -17.00
C ARG A 29 19.10 -17.96 -17.28
N ARG A 30 18.08 -18.72 -17.68
CA ARG A 30 16.73 -18.20 -17.92
C ARG A 30 16.10 -17.59 -16.67
N TYR A 31 16.21 -18.22 -15.52
CA TYR A 31 15.67 -17.66 -14.27
C TYR A 31 16.45 -16.45 -13.75
N LEU A 32 17.77 -16.42 -13.95
CA LEU A 32 18.57 -15.23 -13.63
C LEU A 32 18.15 -14.04 -14.50
N LEU A 33 17.86 -14.25 -15.79
CA LEU A 33 17.30 -13.19 -16.66
C LEU A 33 15.94 -12.71 -16.16
N LYS A 34 15.05 -13.61 -15.71
CA LYS A 34 13.75 -13.24 -15.13
C LYS A 34 13.86 -12.48 -13.81
N LEU A 35 14.84 -12.82 -12.97
CA LEU A 35 15.12 -12.11 -11.73
C LEU A 35 15.73 -10.73 -11.99
N ALA A 36 16.61 -10.62 -12.98
CA ALA A 36 17.25 -9.36 -13.36
C ALA A 36 16.26 -8.39 -14.03
N ASN A 37 15.22 -8.90 -14.68
CA ASN A 37 14.20 -8.10 -15.35
C ASN A 37 12.79 -8.45 -14.85
N PRO A 38 12.34 -7.89 -13.70
CA PRO A 38 10.98 -8.11 -13.19
C PRO A 38 9.86 -7.47 -14.06
N ALA A 39 10.18 -6.99 -15.27
CA ALA A 39 9.35 -6.13 -16.11
C ALA A 39 8.74 -6.80 -17.36
N GLU A 40 8.58 -8.13 -17.38
CA GLU A 40 7.77 -8.81 -18.41
C GLU A 40 6.66 -9.65 -17.76
N LEU A 41 5.84 -8.98 -16.96
CA LEU A 41 4.41 -9.27 -16.94
C LEU A 41 3.81 -8.44 -18.09
N PRO A 42 2.79 -8.95 -18.83
CA PRO A 42 2.02 -8.12 -19.75
C PRO A 42 1.22 -7.12 -18.92
N THR A 43 1.88 -6.09 -18.39
CA THR A 43 1.23 -4.88 -17.91
C THR A 43 0.89 -4.10 -19.15
N ASP A 44 -0.39 -4.16 -19.50
CA ASP A 44 -1.09 -3.12 -20.23
C ASP A 44 -0.40 -1.79 -19.97
N SER A 45 0.16 -1.21 -21.02
CA SER A 45 0.92 0.04 -21.01
C SER A 45 -0.03 1.21 -20.76
N SER A 46 -0.71 1.20 -19.61
CA SER A 46 -1.16 2.42 -18.99
C SER A 46 0.09 3.10 -18.49
N SER A 47 0.53 4.11 -19.24
CA SER A 47 1.48 5.13 -18.81
C SER A 47 1.39 5.29 -17.30
N VAL A 48 2.49 5.07 -16.57
CA VAL A 48 2.55 5.41 -15.15
C VAL A 48 2.33 6.93 -15.09
N LEU A 49 1.07 7.35 -14.93
CA LEU A 49 0.68 8.75 -14.88
C LEU A 49 1.44 9.34 -13.70
N ARG A 50 2.48 10.12 -14.00
CA ARG A 50 3.20 10.89 -13.00
C ARG A 50 2.31 12.07 -12.61
N LEU A 51 1.37 11.80 -11.71
CA LEU A 51 0.48 12.79 -11.16
C LEU A 51 1.25 13.72 -10.20
N THR A 52 1.07 15.01 -10.37
CA THR A 52 1.50 16.01 -9.37
C THR A 52 0.73 15.81 -8.05
N PRO A 53 1.19 16.34 -6.91
CA PRO A 53 0.41 16.33 -5.67
C PRO A 53 -1.01 16.89 -5.85
N GLU A 54 -1.14 17.96 -6.63
CA GLU A 54 -2.41 18.62 -6.93
C GLU A 54 -3.32 17.70 -7.74
N ASP A 55 -2.79 17.02 -8.76
CA ASP A 55 -3.55 16.04 -9.54
C ASP A 55 -4.04 14.88 -8.68
N LYS A 56 -3.23 14.42 -7.73
CA LYS A 56 -3.63 13.35 -6.78
C LYS A 56 -4.76 13.79 -5.87
N ILE A 57 -4.71 15.03 -5.38
CA ILE A 57 -5.77 15.60 -4.54
C ILE A 57 -7.06 15.73 -5.36
N ALA A 58 -6.99 16.28 -6.57
CA ALA A 58 -8.12 16.44 -7.47
C ALA A 58 -8.76 15.08 -7.81
N LEU A 59 -7.93 14.08 -8.16
CA LEU A 59 -8.37 12.72 -8.44
C LEU A 59 -9.03 12.07 -7.21
N PHE A 60 -8.43 12.19 -6.02
CA PHE A 60 -9.02 11.65 -4.80
C PHE A 60 -10.41 12.25 -4.56
N ARG A 61 -10.55 13.58 -4.64
CA ARG A 61 -11.83 14.28 -4.45
C ARG A 61 -12.86 13.94 -5.53
N SER A 62 -12.43 13.58 -6.75
CA SER A 62 -13.37 13.19 -7.81
C SER A 62 -14.03 11.85 -7.55
N TYR A 63 -13.32 10.90 -6.92
CA TYR A 63 -13.81 9.56 -6.58
C TYR A 63 -14.51 9.50 -5.23
N PHE A 64 -13.94 10.15 -4.21
CA PHE A 64 -14.44 10.09 -2.84
C PHE A 64 -15.23 11.35 -2.51
N ARG A 65 -16.54 11.30 -2.80
CA ARG A 65 -17.47 12.42 -2.58
C ARG A 65 -18.39 12.15 -1.40
N GLY A 66 -18.73 13.21 -0.69
CA GLY A 66 -19.65 13.18 0.43
C GLY A 66 -19.85 14.58 0.98
N ARG A 67 -20.13 14.69 2.28
CA ARG A 67 -20.23 15.97 2.97
C ARG A 67 -18.88 16.68 3.02
N GLU A 68 -18.86 17.96 2.62
CA GLU A 68 -17.66 18.81 2.67
C GLU A 68 -17.60 19.71 3.90
N ASP A 69 -18.70 19.86 4.63
CA ASP A 69 -18.76 20.69 5.83
C ASP A 69 -18.10 20.02 7.05
N ILE A 70 -17.87 18.72 6.98
CA ILE A 70 -17.29 17.91 8.06
C ILE A 70 -16.48 16.74 7.49
N HIS A 71 -15.34 16.44 8.11
CA HIS A 71 -14.66 15.16 7.94
C HIS A 71 -14.55 14.38 9.25
N ALA A 72 -14.40 13.06 9.16
CA ALA A 72 -14.07 12.20 10.29
C ALA A 72 -12.56 12.00 10.39
N ARG A 73 -12.03 11.89 11.60
CA ARG A 73 -10.65 11.48 11.86
C ARG A 73 -10.64 10.07 12.47
N ARG A 74 -9.80 9.18 11.94
CA ARG A 74 -9.54 7.89 12.56
C ARG A 74 -8.78 8.12 13.87
N TRP A 75 -9.21 7.45 14.93
CA TRP A 75 -8.46 7.34 16.17
C TRP A 75 -8.18 5.87 16.46
N GLU A 76 -7.12 5.64 17.23
CA GLU A 76 -6.75 4.34 17.73
C GLU A 76 -6.22 4.51 19.15
N ASN A 77 -6.67 3.67 20.07
CA ASN A 77 -6.22 3.72 21.46
C ASN A 77 -5.10 2.69 21.71
N ARG A 78 -4.45 2.81 22.88
CA ARG A 78 -3.36 1.88 23.27
C ARG A 78 -3.79 0.42 23.40
N ALA A 79 -5.10 0.15 23.51
CA ALA A 79 -5.66 -1.21 23.55
C ALA A 79 -5.98 -1.77 22.15
N GLY A 80 -5.57 -1.09 21.07
CA GLY A 80 -5.80 -1.51 19.68
C GLY A 80 -7.22 -1.29 19.17
N LYS A 81 -8.12 -0.67 19.96
CA LYS A 81 -9.43 -0.28 19.45
C LYS A 81 -9.28 0.95 18.58
N SER A 82 -9.94 0.95 17.43
CA SER A 82 -9.97 2.09 16.52
C SER A 82 -11.39 2.44 16.10
N GLY A 83 -11.55 3.66 15.59
CA GLY A 83 -12.82 4.15 15.10
C GLY A 83 -12.68 5.48 14.39
N TYR A 84 -13.80 6.02 13.92
CA TYR A 84 -13.88 7.33 13.28
C TYR A 84 -14.75 8.27 14.10
N SER A 85 -14.36 9.53 14.18
CA SER A 85 -15.14 10.55 14.89
C SER A 85 -15.05 11.89 14.18
N PRO A 86 -16.08 12.75 14.25
CA PRO A 86 -16.05 14.09 13.69
C PRO A 86 -14.81 14.88 14.13
N ALA A 87 -14.07 15.43 13.17
CA ALA A 87 -12.97 16.31 13.46
C ALA A 87 -13.49 17.65 13.98
N CYS A 88 -13.03 18.05 15.18
CA CYS A 88 -13.35 19.32 15.80
C CYS A 88 -12.06 20.10 16.04
N LYS A 89 -12.05 21.39 15.73
CA LYS A 89 -10.89 22.28 15.89
C LYS A 89 -10.40 22.33 17.34
N HIS A 90 -11.35 22.35 18.27
CA HIS A 90 -11.09 22.46 19.70
C HIS A 90 -10.94 21.11 20.39
N GLU A 91 -10.90 20.00 19.65
CA GLU A 91 -10.86 18.68 20.27
C GLU A 91 -9.63 18.53 21.19
N TRP A 92 -9.87 18.17 22.45
CA TRP A 92 -8.87 18.06 23.52
C TRP A 92 -8.24 19.37 24.02
N ASP A 93 -8.67 20.53 23.51
CA ASP A 93 -8.31 21.81 24.11
C ASP A 93 -9.07 21.99 25.42
N ARG A 94 -8.37 22.01 26.56
CA ARG A 94 -9.00 22.11 27.89
C ARG A 94 -9.73 23.43 28.13
N ALA A 95 -9.39 24.50 27.40
CA ALA A 95 -10.07 25.79 27.52
C ALA A 95 -11.46 25.77 26.87
N PHE A 96 -11.62 25.01 25.78
CA PHE A 96 -12.85 25.03 24.96
C PHE A 96 -13.63 23.71 24.98
N CYS A 97 -12.96 22.57 25.07
CA CYS A 97 -13.53 21.24 24.99
C CYS A 97 -13.57 20.56 26.36
N ARG A 98 -14.72 19.96 26.69
CA ARG A 98 -14.96 19.25 27.95
C ARG A 98 -15.04 17.74 27.77
N LYS A 99 -14.35 17.17 26.79
CA LYS A 99 -14.22 15.70 26.71
C LYS A 99 -13.31 15.20 27.85
N PRO A 100 -13.60 14.05 28.48
CA PRO A 100 -14.70 13.11 28.19
C PRO A 100 -16.03 13.43 28.88
N GLU A 101 -16.08 14.42 29.78
CA GLU A 101 -17.26 14.76 30.59
C GLU A 101 -18.51 15.06 29.74
N LYS A 102 -18.33 15.70 28.58
CA LYS A 102 -19.41 16.02 27.64
C LYS A 102 -19.15 15.45 26.24
N LYS A 103 -20.20 14.92 25.61
CA LYS A 103 -20.16 14.50 24.21
C LYS A 103 -19.97 15.71 23.30
N CYS A 104 -19.22 15.51 22.21
CA CYS A 104 -18.97 16.58 21.23
C CYS A 104 -20.26 17.09 20.56
N SER A 105 -21.26 16.22 20.40
CA SER A 105 -22.57 16.56 19.83
C SER A 105 -23.33 17.62 20.64
N GLU A 106 -23.05 17.71 21.93
CA GLU A 106 -23.73 18.61 22.86
C GLU A 106 -22.82 19.79 23.28
N CYS A 107 -21.62 19.90 22.70
CA CYS A 107 -20.67 20.95 23.03
C CYS A 107 -21.05 22.27 22.33
N GLY A 108 -21.19 23.36 23.09
CA GLY A 108 -21.46 24.70 22.53
C GLY A 108 -20.26 25.32 21.80
N ASN A 109 -19.03 24.90 22.15
CA ASN A 109 -17.79 25.29 21.48
C ASN A 109 -17.42 24.31 20.35
N ARG A 110 -18.40 23.58 19.80
CA ARG A 110 -18.15 22.63 18.71
C ARG A 110 -17.90 23.39 17.42
N GLU A 111 -16.68 23.27 16.91
CA GLU A 111 -16.29 23.83 15.60
C GLU A 111 -15.78 22.70 14.71
N LEU A 112 -16.64 22.22 13.82
CA LEU A 112 -16.33 21.09 12.93
C LEU A 112 -15.40 21.54 11.80
N LEU A 113 -14.45 20.68 11.46
CA LEU A 113 -13.51 20.94 10.38
C LEU A 113 -14.02 20.36 9.07
N ARG A 114 -14.01 21.19 8.03
CA ARG A 114 -14.43 20.86 6.66
C ARG A 114 -13.53 19.79 6.05
N PHE A 115 -14.03 19.13 5.01
CA PHE A 115 -13.23 18.22 4.18
C PHE A 115 -12.65 18.97 2.97
N ASP A 116 -11.50 19.61 3.16
CA ASP A 116 -10.82 20.44 2.15
C ASP A 116 -9.58 19.75 1.55
N GLU A 117 -8.93 20.41 0.59
CA GLU A 117 -7.71 19.94 -0.07
C GLU A 117 -6.55 19.72 0.91
N THR A 118 -6.47 20.53 1.97
CA THR A 118 -5.45 20.37 3.00
C THR A 118 -5.65 19.05 3.73
N VAL A 119 -6.89 18.72 4.12
CA VAL A 119 -7.22 17.44 4.74
C VAL A 119 -6.88 16.26 3.83
N VAL A 120 -7.18 16.37 2.53
CA VAL A 120 -6.84 15.33 1.53
C VAL A 120 -5.33 15.18 1.39
N SER A 121 -4.58 16.27 1.27
CA SER A 121 -3.12 16.25 1.18
C SER A 121 -2.50 15.55 2.40
N ARG A 122 -2.94 15.92 3.61
CA ARG A 122 -2.49 15.29 4.86
C ARG A 122 -2.88 13.81 4.95
N HIS A 123 -4.03 13.44 4.41
CA HIS A 123 -4.47 12.05 4.34
C HIS A 123 -3.57 11.23 3.41
N LEU A 124 -3.34 11.72 2.19
CA LEU A 124 -2.46 11.07 1.21
C LEU A 124 -1.00 11.01 1.69
N GLY A 125 -0.57 12.00 2.47
CA GLY A 125 0.74 12.04 3.13
C GLY A 125 0.86 11.17 4.40
N GLY A 126 -0.20 10.46 4.80
CA GLY A 126 -0.19 9.56 5.97
C GLY A 126 -0.16 10.26 7.33
N GLN A 127 -0.33 11.58 7.38
CA GLN A 127 -0.34 12.34 8.64
C GLN A 127 -1.64 12.16 9.43
N LEU A 128 -2.73 11.79 8.74
CA LEU A 128 -4.01 11.43 9.33
C LEU A 128 -4.73 10.43 8.43
N VAL A 129 -5.75 9.78 8.97
CA VAL A 129 -6.70 9.01 8.17
C VAL A 129 -8.05 9.72 8.23
N ALA A 130 -8.44 10.35 7.12
CA ALA A 130 -9.70 11.06 6.99
C ALA A 130 -10.80 10.10 6.52
N GLY A 131 -11.96 10.17 7.17
CA GLY A 131 -13.19 9.56 6.70
C GLY A 131 -14.14 10.62 6.16
N ILE A 132 -14.95 10.25 5.18
CA ILE A 132 -15.96 11.11 4.56
C ILE A 132 -17.34 10.61 5.01
N TYR A 133 -18.20 11.53 5.41
CA TYR A 133 -19.60 11.20 5.70
C TYR A 133 -20.41 11.19 4.40
N PRO A 134 -21.28 10.20 4.17
CA PRO A 134 -22.18 10.20 3.03
C PRO A 134 -23.12 11.41 3.07
N LEU A 135 -23.61 11.81 1.90
CA LEU A 135 -24.62 12.85 1.71
C LEU A 135 -25.99 12.39 2.23
#